data_AF-A0A9E2DNT6-F1
#
_entry.id   AF-A0A9E2DNT6-F1
#
_cell.length_a   1.000
_cell.length_b   1.000
_cell.length_c   1.000
_cell.angle_alpha   90.00
_cell.angle_beta   90.00
_cell.angle_gamma   90.00
#
_symmetry.space_group_name_H-M   'P 1'
#
loop_
_entity.id
_entity.type
_entity.pdbx_description
1 polymer ?
#
loop_
_entity_poly.entity_id
_entity_poly.type
_entity_poly.pdbx_seq_one_letter_code
_entity_poly.pdbx_strand_id
1 'polypeptide(L)'
;EELKKSKVLLVTGISNINPLIEYLNNKNVQFDHITFSDHHNYSSKDISRIEKEFGDRIVVTTEKDYKKIKNLNLNNKLFYLEIKTTFLKDEGAFKSLIYDALN
;
A
#
# COMPACT_ATOMS: atom_id res chain seq x y z
N GLU A 1 -15.92 3.58 3.78
CA GLU A 1 -16.66 4.12 4.93
C GLU A 1 -16.02 3.77 6.29
N GLU A 2 -15.65 2.52 6.60
CA GLU A 2 -15.05 2.17 7.91
C GLU A 2 -13.72 2.88 8.23
N LEU A 3 -12.86 3.10 7.23
CA LEU A 3 -11.58 3.80 7.43
C LEU A 3 -11.77 5.25 7.88
N LYS A 4 -12.86 5.92 7.49
CA LYS A 4 -13.12 7.33 7.86
C LYS A 4 -13.36 7.54 9.35
N LYS A 5 -13.78 6.48 10.06
CA LYS A 5 -14.05 6.51 11.52
C LYS A 5 -12.93 5.86 12.33
N SER A 6 -11.89 5.37 11.68
CA SER A 6 -10.80 4.62 12.31
C SER A 6 -9.56 5.50 12.41
N LYS A 7 -8.70 5.22 13.40
CA LYS A 7 -7.35 5.77 13.41
C LYS A 7 -6.51 5.00 12.39
N VAL A 8 -6.09 5.66 11.32
CA VAL A 8 -5.32 5.04 10.24
C VAL A 8 -3.85 5.44 10.36
N LEU A 9 -2.98 4.49 10.06
CA LEU A 9 -1.57 4.69 9.79
C LEU A 9 -1.29 4.24 8.36
N LEU A 10 -0.87 5.17 7.50
CA LEU A 10 -0.31 4.85 6.19
C LEU A 10 1.17 4.48 6.35
N VAL A 11 1.58 3.33 5.83
CA VAL A 11 2.99 2.89 5.83
C VAL A 11 3.39 2.61 4.40
N THR A 12 4.44 3.28 3.89
CA THR A 12 4.86 3.10 2.49
C THR A 12 6.36 3.13 2.31
N GLY A 13 6.89 2.26 1.44
CA GLY A 13 8.28 2.22 1.00
C GLY A 13 8.39 2.38 -0.53
N ILE A 14 7.76 3.43 -1.07
CA ILE A 14 7.70 3.74 -2.51
C ILE A 14 8.18 5.18 -2.77
N SER A 15 8.71 5.42 -3.97
CA SER A 15 9.25 6.72 -4.39
C SER A 15 8.17 7.79 -4.68
N ASN A 16 7.07 7.43 -5.36
CA ASN A 16 5.98 8.36 -5.65
C ASN A 16 4.72 8.08 -4.83
N ILE A 17 4.55 8.82 -3.74
CA ILE A 17 3.46 8.62 -2.78
C ILE A 17 2.25 9.56 -2.98
N ASN A 18 2.42 10.64 -3.74
CA ASN A 18 1.43 11.71 -3.87
C ASN A 18 0.05 11.22 -4.32
N PRO A 19 -0.09 10.32 -5.32
CA PRO A 19 -1.40 9.83 -5.75
C PRO A 19 -2.16 9.11 -4.63
N LEU A 20 -1.45 8.44 -3.73
CA LEU A 20 -2.06 7.69 -2.62
C LEU A 20 -2.55 8.63 -1.52
N ILE A 21 -1.75 9.65 -1.20
CA ILE A 21 -2.12 10.71 -0.25
C ILE A 21 -3.36 11.44 -0.77
N GLU A 22 -3.33 11.85 -2.04
CA GLU A 22 -4.46 12.54 -2.67
C GLU A 22 -5.72 11.67 -2.68
N TYR A 23 -5.59 10.38 -3.00
CA TYR A 23 -6.70 9.44 -2.95
C TYR A 23 -7.33 9.35 -1.55
N LEU A 24 -6.53 9.22 -0.49
CA LEU A 24 -7.02 9.14 0.89
C LEU A 24 -7.65 10.46 1.35
N ASN A 25 -7.05 11.60 0.99
CA ASN A 25 -7.58 12.93 1.27
C ASN A 25 -8.93 13.15 0.57
N ASN A 26 -9.03 12.80 -0.72
CA ASN A 26 -10.28 12.89 -1.49
C ASN A 26 -11.39 11.97 -0.93
N LYS A 27 -11.01 10.93 -0.18
CA LYS A 27 -11.93 10.06 0.56
C LYS A 27 -12.17 10.51 2.00
N ASN A 28 -11.68 11.69 2.42
CA ASN A 28 -11.79 12.23 3.78
C ASN A 28 -11.33 11.24 4.86
N VAL A 29 -10.27 10.47 4.57
CA VAL A 29 -9.65 9.58 5.56
C VAL A 29 -8.56 10.36 6.28
N GLN A 30 -8.61 10.41 7.61
CA GLN A 30 -7.52 10.95 8.41
C GLN A 30 -6.51 9.85 8.73
N PHE A 31 -5.22 10.13 8.52
CA PHE A 31 -4.16 9.17 8.73
C PHE A 31 -2.87 9.83 9.19
N ASP A 32 -2.10 9.12 10.02
CA ASP A 32 -0.66 9.40 10.16
C ASP A 32 0.08 8.68 9.05
N HIS A 33 1.30 9.12 8.73
CA HIS A 33 2.06 8.54 7.64
C HIS A 33 3.51 8.30 8.03
N ILE A 34 3.96 7.04 7.91
CA ILE A 34 5.38 6.68 7.93
C ILE A 34 5.82 6.37 6.50
N THR A 35 6.87 7.05 6.07
CA THR A 35 7.55 6.77 4.81
C THR A 35 8.90 6.13 5.07
N PHE A 36 9.18 5.04 4.35
CA PHE A 36 10.47 4.39 4.24
C PHE A 36 11.08 4.64 2.85
N SER A 37 12.36 4.35 2.69
CA SER A 37 13.02 4.43 1.38
C SER A 37 12.38 3.50 0.35
N ASP A 38 12.53 3.83 -0.93
CA ASP A 38 12.05 2.95 -1.99
C ASP A 38 12.72 1.57 -1.87
N HIS A 39 11.93 0.53 -2.09
CA HIS A 39 12.34 -0.86 -1.93
C HIS A 39 12.75 -1.28 -0.50
N HIS A 40 12.41 -0.52 0.55
CA HIS A 40 12.74 -0.85 1.94
C HIS A 40 12.46 -2.32 2.30
N ASN A 41 13.41 -2.94 3.01
CA ASN A 41 13.26 -4.27 3.58
C ASN A 41 12.85 -4.12 5.04
N TYR A 42 11.55 -4.25 5.29
CA TYR A 42 11.00 -4.15 6.64
C TYR A 42 11.65 -5.18 7.56
N SER A 43 12.05 -4.71 8.73
CA SER A 43 12.72 -5.48 9.77
C SER A 43 11.85 -5.61 11.01
N SER A 44 12.17 -6.54 11.91
CA SER A 44 11.49 -6.63 13.21
C SER A 44 11.58 -5.33 14.01
N LYS A 45 12.65 -4.54 13.84
CA LYS A 45 12.79 -3.23 14.49
C LYS A 45 11.76 -2.23 13.97
N ASP A 46 11.46 -2.25 12.67
CA ASP A 46 10.43 -1.40 12.06
C ASP A 46 9.05 -1.78 12.60
N ILE A 47 8.76 -3.08 12.72
CA ILE A 47 7.52 -3.58 13.30
C ILE A 47 7.38 -3.14 14.75
N SER A 48 8.40 -3.35 15.58
CA SER A 48 8.36 -2.91 16.98
C SER A 48 8.17 -1.40 17.12
N ARG A 49 8.72 -0.60 16.20
CA ARG A 49 8.50 0.85 16.15
C ARG A 49 7.03 1.17 15.83
N ILE A 50 6.48 0.55 14.80
CA ILE A 50 5.07 0.74 14.39
C ILE A 50 4.13 0.38 15.54
N GLU A 51 4.36 -0.75 16.21
CA GLU A 51 3.50 -1.20 17.32
C GLU A 51 3.61 -0.29 18.54
N LYS A 52 4.81 0.19 18.85
CA LYS A 52 5.04 1.09 19.99
C LYS A 52 4.42 2.47 19.78
N GLU A 53 4.58 3.04 18.58
CA GLU A 53 4.12 4.40 18.28
C GLU A 53 2.64 4.43 17.83
N PHE A 54 2.13 3.35 17.24
CA PHE A 54 0.84 3.32 16.54
C PHE A 54 0.03 2.04 16.79
N GLY A 55 0.25 1.33 17.90
CA GLY A 55 -0.41 0.05 18.20
C GLY A 55 -1.94 0.08 18.22
N ASP A 56 -2.57 1.25 18.37
CA ASP A 56 -4.03 1.43 18.34
C ASP A 56 -4.60 1.73 16.95
N ARG A 57 -3.75 1.76 15.91
CA ARG A 57 -4.12 2.15 14.55
C ARG A 57 -4.27 0.97 13.59
N ILE A 58 -5.11 1.16 12.59
CA ILE A 58 -5.18 0.28 11.42
C ILE A 58 -4.05 0.68 10.48
N VAL A 59 -3.22 -0.29 10.09
CA VAL A 59 -2.14 -0.06 9.12
C VAL A 59 -2.68 -0.28 7.72
N VAL A 60 -2.52 0.72 6.88
CA VAL A 60 -2.82 0.70 5.45
C VAL A 60 -1.52 0.89 4.69
N THR A 61 -1.28 0.08 3.67
CA THR A 61 -0.04 0.12 2.88
C THR A 61 -0.29 -0.17 1.40
N THR A 62 0.75 -0.25 0.58
CA THR A 62 0.66 -0.71 -0.81
C THR A 62 0.66 -2.23 -0.89
N GLU A 63 0.17 -2.84 -1.96
CA GLU A 63 0.23 -4.31 -2.13
C GLU A 63 1.68 -4.84 -2.08
N LYS A 64 2.64 -4.08 -2.64
CA LYS A 64 4.06 -4.42 -2.66
C LYS A 64 4.65 -4.46 -1.24
N ASP A 65 4.36 -3.44 -0.43
CA ASP A 65 4.82 -3.36 0.96
C ASP A 65 4.10 -4.37 1.86
N TYR A 66 2.81 -4.60 1.65
CA TYR A 66 2.02 -5.61 2.36
C TYR A 66 2.68 -6.99 2.28
N LYS A 67 3.14 -7.41 1.09
CA LYS A 67 3.81 -8.70 0.89
C LYS A 67 5.08 -8.84 1.73
N LYS A 68 5.76 -7.73 2.04
CA LYS A 68 6.96 -7.71 2.89
C LYS A 68 6.61 -7.70 4.38
N ILE A 69 5.56 -6.98 4.77
CA ILE A 69 5.18 -6.78 6.18
C ILE A 69 4.41 -7.97 6.75
N LYS A 70 3.53 -8.60 5.96
CA LYS A 70 2.56 -9.62 6.44
C LYS A 70 3.19 -10.81 7.17
N ASN A 71 4.45 -11.12 6.89
CA ASN A 71 5.17 -12.25 7.50
C ASN A 71 6.00 -11.84 8.74
N LEU A 72 5.96 -10.58 9.14
CA LEU A 72 6.75 -10.03 10.26
C LEU A 72 5.97 -9.95 11.59
N ASN A 73 4.82 -10.64 11.69
CA ASN A 73 3.99 -10.72 12.90
C ASN A 73 3.55 -9.37 13.47
N LEU A 74 3.16 -8.43 12.60
CA LEU A 74 2.59 -7.15 13.01
C LEU A 74 1.23 -7.37 13.71
N ASN A 75 1.08 -6.88 14.95
CA ASN A 75 -0.14 -7.03 15.74
C ASN A 75 -1.28 -6.10 15.27
N ASN A 76 -0.95 -4.98 14.62
CA ASN A 76 -1.94 -4.10 14.03
C ASN A 76 -2.76 -4.82 12.95
N LYS A 77 -4.02 -4.42 12.78
CA LYS A 77 -4.79 -4.81 11.58
C LYS A 77 -4.09 -4.24 10.35
N LEU A 78 -3.66 -5.13 9.45
CA LEU A 78 -2.91 -4.77 8.25
C LEU A 78 -3.79 -4.92 7.01
N PHE A 79 -3.94 -3.83 6.26
CA PHE A 79 -4.63 -3.79 4.97
C PHE A 79 -3.74 -3.17 3.90
N TYR A 80 -4.10 -3.40 2.64
CA TYR A 80 -3.44 -2.76 1.51
C TYR A 80 -4.45 -2.09 0.58
N LEU A 81 -4.00 -1.05 -0.11
CA LEU A 81 -4.72 -0.41 -1.19
C LEU A 81 -4.31 -1.09 -2.50
N GLU A 82 -5.27 -1.75 -3.13
CA GLU A 82 -5.12 -2.33 -4.46
C GLU A 82 -5.11 -1.22 -5.51
N ILE A 83 -4.13 -1.25 -6.41
CA ILE A 83 -4.11 -0.39 -7.60
C ILE A 83 -4.63 -1.22 -8.77
N LYS A 84 -5.69 -0.73 -9.41
CA LYS A 84 -6.25 -1.36 -10.61
C LYS A 84 -5.77 -0.62 -11.84
N THR A 85 -5.16 -1.36 -12.74
CA THR A 85 -4.78 -0.86 -14.06
C THR A 85 -5.88 -1.20 -15.06
N THR A 86 -6.20 -0.26 -15.93
CA THR A 86 -7.11 -0.47 -17.06
C THR A 86 -6.47 0.08 -18.33
N PHE A 87 -6.73 -0.58 -19.46
CA PHE A 87 -6.32 -0.07 -20.76
C PHE A 87 -7.24 1.06 -21.17
N LEU A 88 -6.66 2.22 -21.49
CA LEU A 88 -7.45 3.34 -22.00
C LEU A 88 -7.90 3.09 -23.46
N LYS A 89 -7.08 2.39 -24.24
CA LYS A 89 -7.32 1.95 -25.63
C LYS A 89 -6.49 0.70 -25.95
N ASP A 90 -6.82 0.03 -27.05
CA ASP A 90 -6.00 -0.97 -27.73
C ASP A 90 -5.56 -2.21 -26.91
N GLU A 91 -6.32 -2.57 -25.87
CA GLU A 91 -6.07 -3.77 -25.05
C GLU A 91 -5.98 -5.05 -25.91
N GLY A 92 -6.87 -5.19 -26.90
CA GLY A 92 -6.89 -6.35 -27.79
C GLY A 92 -5.63 -6.48 -28.63
N ALA A 93 -5.13 -5.38 -29.19
CA ALA A 93 -3.91 -5.35 -29.99
C ALA A 93 -2.68 -5.68 -29.12
N PHE A 94 -2.60 -5.09 -27.91
CA PHE A 94 -1.55 -5.42 -26.95
C PHE A 94 -1.56 -6.91 -26.60
N LYS A 95 -2.73 -7.49 -26.28
CA LYS A 95 -2.84 -8.91 -25.96
C LYS A 95 -2.44 -9.80 -27.14
N SER A 96 -2.85 -9.48 -28.36
CA SER A 96 -2.46 -10.24 -29.57
C SER A 96 -0.94 -10.28 -29.73
N LEU A 97 -0.27 -9.13 -29.61
CA LEU A 97 1.19 -9.05 -29.70
C LEU A 97 1.90 -9.92 -28.66
N ILE A 98 1.38 -9.96 -27.43
CA ILE A 98 1.94 -10.82 -26.38
C ILE A 98 1.71 -12.31 -26.69
N TYR A 99 0.52 -12.69 -27.15
CA TYR A 99 0.24 -14.08 -27.51
C TYR A 99 1.09 -14.54 -28.69
N ASP A 100 1.27 -13.71 -29.72
CA ASP A 100 2.08 -14.04 -30.88
C ASP A 100 3.58 -14.18 -30.53
N ALA A 101 4.06 -13.45 -29.53
CA ALA A 101 5.46 -13.53 -29.08
C ALA A 101 5.75 -14.72 -28.15
N LEU A 102 4.72 -15.28 -27.51
CA LEU A 102 4.84 -16.41 -26.59
C LEU A 102 4.59 -17.78 -27.27
N ASN A 103 4.04 -17.77 -28.48
CA ASN A 103 3.87 -18.95 -29.34
C ASN A 103 4.95 -19.00 -30.42
#